data_AF-A0A9P6SCB5-F1
#
_entry.id   AF-A0A9P6SCB5-F1
#
_cell.length_a   1.000
_cell.length_b   1.000
_cell.length_c   1.000
_cell.angle_alpha   90.00
_cell.angle_beta   90.00
_cell.angle_gamma   90.00
#
_symmetry.space_group_name_H-M   'P 1'
#
loop_
_entity.id
_entity.type
_entity.pdbx_description
1 polymer ?
#
loop_
_entity_poly.entity_id
_entity_poly.type
_entity_poly.pdbx_seq_one_letter_code
_entity_poly.pdbx_strand_id
1 'polypeptide(L)'
;MSLFQRFRLGNRIEPLALRKDAYGTPYSQMTDIQDIFPSASRFKVHGVNILFLENAQGQRFKPKRIAYYPDAIIDVVVATPSVKLPENPLSDVGTFSPSTLSMHSRLPANTQVFPQCQAPYRNASPFSELLRQPITALSSIGSNISQLQHQLDQSTDQQSDHHRQLQRQLLFMIQQQNAILQELAASKEREEQMLKEQAESKLREEQILVRQQETVDRLIASQQRIEAILIQNYELHEYPIPRLFVILPDSYERWDPRNLLAERFRLYFLCECGDHYRTNPGTTTSSGKLTITAASSISPIPFRDSIHLAKHEGYELSRPTEFFDRYGPYVLGMLRILKHCLAVATVVAPAVALSDNSVKDIMDGVKPISESTMKAVDMTIDFLENKLDGDVMADGAQKVDT
;
A
#
# COMPACT_ATOMS: atom_id res chain seq x y z
N MET A 1 -35.23 -17.41 -15.51
CA MET A 1 -34.49 -16.40 -16.30
C MET A 1 -33.04 -16.84 -16.39
N SER A 2 -32.46 -16.85 -17.58
CA SER A 2 -31.04 -17.18 -17.75
C SER A 2 -30.19 -16.03 -17.20
N LEU A 3 -29.23 -16.34 -16.35
CA LEU A 3 -28.26 -15.35 -15.87
C LEU A 3 -27.26 -15.02 -16.99
N PHE A 4 -26.89 -13.75 -17.10
CA PHE A 4 -25.91 -13.27 -18.06
C PHE A 4 -24.88 -12.36 -17.39
N GLN A 5 -23.68 -12.32 -17.94
CA GLN A 5 -22.59 -11.42 -17.56
C GLN A 5 -22.26 -10.51 -18.74
N ARG A 6 -22.07 -9.22 -18.48
CA ARG A 6 -21.71 -8.24 -19.52
C ARG A 6 -20.19 -8.12 -19.62
N PHE A 7 -19.67 -8.19 -20.84
CA PHE A 7 -18.26 -8.01 -21.17
C PHE A 7 -18.08 -6.78 -22.05
N ARG A 8 -17.04 -5.98 -21.81
CA ARG A 8 -16.72 -4.77 -22.55
C ARG A 8 -15.34 -4.85 -23.19
N LEU A 9 -15.24 -4.52 -24.48
CA LEU A 9 -13.97 -4.29 -25.17
C LEU A 9 -14.05 -2.94 -25.91
N GLY A 10 -13.35 -1.94 -25.39
CA GLY A 10 -13.51 -0.55 -25.87
C GLY A 10 -14.95 -0.08 -25.67
N ASN A 11 -15.63 0.28 -26.76
CA ASN A 11 -17.02 0.75 -26.74
C ASN A 11 -18.06 -0.36 -26.92
N ARG A 12 -17.63 -1.60 -27.20
CA ARG A 12 -18.53 -2.73 -27.46
C ARG A 12 -18.83 -3.46 -26.15
N ILE A 13 -20.12 -3.62 -25.82
CA ILE A 13 -20.60 -4.37 -24.65
C ILE A 13 -21.49 -5.51 -25.13
N GLU A 14 -21.19 -6.74 -24.72
CA GLU A 14 -21.95 -7.94 -25.10
C GLU A 14 -22.36 -8.73 -23.85
N PRO A 15 -23.64 -9.12 -23.70
CA PRO A 15 -24.08 -10.04 -22.67
C PRO A 15 -23.78 -11.48 -23.08
N LEU A 16 -23.15 -12.25 -22.19
CA LEU A 16 -22.87 -13.67 -22.37
C LEU A 16 -23.63 -14.50 -21.34
N ALA A 17 -24.33 -15.55 -21.78
CA ALA A 17 -25.04 -16.47 -20.88
C ALA A 17 -24.06 -17.23 -19.98
N LEU A 18 -24.42 -17.38 -18.70
CA LEU A 18 -23.59 -18.09 -17.73
C LEU A 18 -23.81 -19.60 -17.79
N ARG A 19 -22.72 -20.35 -17.59
CA ARG A 19 -22.78 -21.79 -17.31
C ARG A 19 -22.84 -22.00 -15.81
N LYS A 20 -23.29 -23.19 -15.39
CA LYS A 20 -23.24 -23.63 -13.99
C LYS A 20 -22.34 -24.85 -13.87
N ASP A 21 -21.55 -24.92 -12.81
CA ASP A 21 -20.77 -26.11 -12.51
C ASP A 21 -21.63 -27.19 -11.82
N ALA A 22 -21.00 -28.29 -11.40
CA ALA A 22 -21.68 -29.39 -10.72
C ALA A 22 -22.32 -28.97 -9.37
N TYR A 23 -21.87 -27.86 -8.78
CA TYR A 23 -22.39 -27.30 -7.53
C TYR A 23 -23.43 -26.19 -7.78
N GLY A 24 -23.76 -25.90 -9.03
CA GLY A 24 -24.69 -24.84 -9.41
C GLY A 24 -24.07 -23.43 -9.42
N THR A 25 -22.76 -23.31 -9.21
CA THR A 25 -22.06 -22.01 -9.18
C THR A 25 -21.96 -21.45 -10.60
N PRO A 26 -22.43 -20.22 -10.85
CA PRO A 26 -22.38 -19.62 -12.18
C PRO A 26 -20.95 -19.18 -12.54
N TYR A 27 -20.55 -19.41 -13.79
CA TYR A 27 -19.24 -19.00 -14.32
C TYR A 27 -19.30 -18.68 -15.82
N SER A 28 -18.31 -17.94 -16.31
CA SER A 28 -18.06 -17.75 -17.76
C SER A 28 -16.82 -18.53 -18.18
N GLN A 29 -16.92 -19.25 -19.30
CA GLN A 29 -15.82 -20.03 -19.85
C GLN A 29 -15.02 -19.21 -20.85
N MET A 30 -13.68 -19.32 -20.82
CA MET A 30 -12.80 -18.55 -21.69
C MET A 30 -13.11 -18.72 -23.19
N THR A 31 -13.44 -19.95 -23.61
CA THR A 31 -13.75 -20.25 -25.02
C THR A 31 -14.99 -19.48 -25.49
N ASP A 32 -16.06 -19.47 -24.69
CA ASP A 32 -17.31 -18.77 -25.05
C ASP A 32 -17.08 -17.25 -25.12
N ILE A 33 -16.19 -16.71 -24.26
CA ILE A 33 -15.80 -15.29 -24.31
C ILE A 33 -14.97 -15.01 -25.58
N GLN A 34 -14.05 -15.91 -25.95
CA GLN A 34 -13.21 -15.79 -27.14
C GLN A 34 -14.00 -15.91 -28.44
N ASP A 35 -15.11 -16.65 -28.46
CA ASP A 35 -16.01 -16.71 -29.62
C ASP A 35 -16.62 -15.32 -29.95
N ILE A 36 -16.85 -14.49 -28.92
CA ILE A 36 -17.34 -13.10 -29.08
C ILE A 36 -16.19 -12.10 -29.24
N PHE A 37 -15.10 -12.30 -28.49
CA PHE A 37 -13.91 -11.45 -28.44
C PHE A 37 -12.65 -12.28 -28.70
N PRO A 38 -12.30 -12.57 -29.97
CA PRO A 38 -11.21 -13.51 -30.32
C PRO A 38 -9.86 -13.17 -29.71
N SER A 39 -9.59 -11.89 -29.47
CA SER A 39 -8.33 -11.40 -28.90
C SER A 39 -8.34 -11.33 -27.37
N ALA A 40 -9.40 -11.77 -26.70
CA ALA A 40 -9.50 -11.78 -25.24
C ALA A 40 -8.39 -12.62 -24.61
N SER A 41 -7.69 -12.03 -23.64
CA SER A 41 -6.57 -12.70 -22.96
C SER A 41 -6.61 -12.58 -21.44
N ARG A 42 -7.03 -11.41 -20.94
CA ARG A 42 -7.14 -11.08 -19.51
C ARG A 42 -8.42 -10.28 -19.30
N PHE A 43 -8.82 -10.15 -18.04
CA PHE A 43 -10.08 -9.52 -17.67
C PHE A 43 -9.87 -8.59 -16.48
N LYS A 44 -10.62 -7.49 -16.45
CA LYS A 44 -10.62 -6.53 -15.35
C LYS A 44 -12.03 -6.23 -14.89
N VAL A 45 -12.20 -5.97 -13.60
CA VAL A 45 -13.43 -5.43 -13.02
C VAL A 45 -13.03 -4.19 -12.23
N HIS A 46 -13.61 -3.03 -12.56
CA HIS A 46 -13.23 -1.73 -11.98
C HIS A 46 -11.72 -1.45 -12.01
N GLY A 47 -11.04 -1.81 -13.10
CA GLY A 47 -9.59 -1.63 -13.27
C GLY A 47 -8.70 -2.70 -12.62
N VAL A 48 -9.26 -3.59 -11.79
CA VAL A 48 -8.53 -4.68 -11.10
C VAL A 48 -8.54 -5.94 -11.95
N ASN A 49 -7.37 -6.57 -12.16
CA ASN A 49 -7.28 -7.83 -12.90
C ASN A 49 -7.98 -8.96 -12.14
N ILE A 50 -8.93 -9.64 -12.77
CA ILE A 50 -9.54 -10.84 -12.20
C ILE A 50 -8.75 -12.09 -12.63
N LEU A 51 -8.55 -13.00 -11.68
CA LEU A 51 -7.84 -14.26 -11.92
C LEU A 51 -8.81 -15.32 -12.45
N PHE A 52 -8.25 -16.33 -13.13
CA PHE A 52 -9.01 -17.52 -13.49
C PHE A 52 -9.28 -18.36 -12.24
N LEU A 53 -10.44 -19.02 -12.20
CA LEU A 53 -10.79 -19.93 -11.12
C LEU A 53 -9.79 -21.10 -11.05
N GLU A 54 -9.47 -21.48 -9.81
CA GLU A 54 -8.59 -22.60 -9.47
C GLU A 54 -9.38 -23.63 -8.66
N ASN A 55 -8.99 -24.90 -8.78
CA ASN A 55 -9.58 -25.98 -7.99
C ASN A 55 -8.96 -26.04 -6.58
N ALA A 56 -9.43 -26.98 -5.75
CA ALA A 56 -8.93 -27.16 -4.39
C ALA A 56 -7.42 -27.47 -4.29
N GLN A 57 -6.78 -27.87 -5.39
CA GLN A 57 -5.35 -28.14 -5.49
C GLN A 57 -4.56 -26.93 -6.02
N GLY A 58 -5.17 -25.74 -6.14
CA GLY A 58 -4.53 -24.53 -6.68
C GLY A 58 -4.24 -24.61 -8.19
N GLN A 59 -4.86 -25.55 -8.90
CA GLN A 59 -4.70 -25.68 -10.34
C GLN A 59 -5.85 -24.99 -11.08
N ARG A 60 -5.51 -24.18 -12.09
CA ARG A 60 -6.51 -23.52 -12.94
C ARG A 60 -7.38 -24.54 -13.65
N PHE A 61 -8.69 -24.30 -13.64
CA PHE A 61 -9.63 -25.14 -14.40
C PHE A 61 -9.25 -25.20 -15.89
N LYS A 62 -9.39 -26.38 -16.49
CA LYS A 62 -9.29 -26.60 -17.94
C LYS A 62 -10.66 -27.09 -18.45
N PRO A 63 -11.34 -26.33 -19.33
CA PRO A 63 -10.98 -25.02 -19.87
C PRO A 63 -11.04 -23.90 -18.80
N LYS A 64 -10.30 -22.80 -19.04
CA LYS A 64 -10.20 -21.66 -18.11
C LYS A 64 -11.57 -21.03 -17.85
N ARG A 65 -11.85 -20.67 -16.59
CA ARG A 65 -13.14 -20.12 -16.13
C ARG A 65 -12.91 -18.85 -15.33
N ILE A 66 -13.85 -17.92 -15.39
CA ILE A 66 -13.91 -16.75 -14.51
C ILE A 66 -15.22 -16.79 -13.70
N ALA A 67 -15.15 -16.29 -12.47
CA ALA A 67 -16.32 -16.20 -11.59
C ALA A 67 -17.40 -15.27 -12.17
N TYR A 68 -18.63 -15.45 -11.71
CA TYR A 68 -19.72 -14.51 -11.97
C TYR A 68 -19.60 -13.27 -11.08
N TYR A 69 -19.76 -12.08 -11.67
CA TYR A 69 -19.76 -10.78 -11.00
C TYR A 69 -21.10 -10.08 -11.26
N PRO A 70 -22.09 -10.23 -10.35
CA PRO A 70 -23.41 -9.61 -10.54
C PRO A 70 -23.27 -8.09 -10.67
N ASP A 71 -24.06 -7.52 -11.57
CA ASP A 71 -24.15 -6.08 -11.86
C ASP A 71 -22.86 -5.39 -12.35
N ALA A 72 -21.74 -6.11 -12.45
CA ALA A 72 -20.49 -5.60 -12.98
C ALA A 72 -20.37 -5.77 -14.50
N ILE A 73 -19.59 -4.88 -15.13
CA ILE A 73 -19.14 -5.02 -16.51
C ILE A 73 -17.67 -5.45 -16.48
N ILE A 74 -17.37 -6.60 -17.09
CA ILE A 74 -16.01 -7.14 -17.13
C ILE A 74 -15.29 -6.58 -18.36
N ASP A 75 -14.22 -5.83 -18.13
CA ASP A 75 -13.35 -5.30 -19.18
C ASP A 75 -12.44 -6.39 -19.74
N VAL A 76 -12.54 -6.64 -21.04
CA VAL A 76 -11.70 -7.56 -21.79
C VAL A 76 -10.40 -6.85 -22.17
N VAL A 77 -9.28 -7.44 -21.76
CA VAL A 77 -7.95 -6.95 -22.11
C VAL A 77 -7.37 -7.85 -23.20
N VAL A 78 -7.09 -7.23 -24.33
CA VAL A 78 -6.45 -7.88 -25.48
C VAL A 78 -4.98 -8.10 -25.17
N ALA A 79 -4.46 -9.27 -25.52
CA ALA A 79 -3.02 -9.49 -25.45
C ALA A 79 -2.38 -8.53 -26.46
N THR A 80 -1.65 -7.53 -25.97
CA THR A 80 -0.76 -6.76 -26.83
C THR A 80 0.15 -7.79 -27.48
N PRO A 81 0.17 -7.94 -28.81
CA PRO A 81 1.12 -8.83 -29.44
C PRO A 81 2.48 -8.36 -28.97
N SER A 82 3.16 -9.22 -28.21
CA SER A 82 4.52 -8.94 -27.79
C SER A 82 5.27 -8.73 -29.08
N VAL A 83 5.62 -7.47 -29.37
CA VAL A 83 6.52 -7.14 -30.47
C VAL A 83 7.79 -7.88 -30.11
N LYS A 84 7.99 -9.04 -30.74
CA LYS A 84 9.27 -9.73 -30.69
C LYS A 84 10.23 -8.74 -31.33
N LEU A 85 10.96 -7.99 -30.50
CA LEU A 85 12.11 -7.26 -31.00
C LEU A 85 12.98 -8.29 -31.74
N PRO A 86 13.46 -7.97 -32.94
CA PRO A 86 14.36 -8.86 -33.65
C PRO A 86 15.56 -9.15 -32.73
N GLU A 87 15.67 -10.41 -32.31
CA GLU A 87 16.82 -10.90 -31.57
C GLU A 87 18.05 -10.70 -32.46
N ASN A 88 18.95 -9.82 -32.03
CA ASN A 88 20.26 -9.68 -32.65
C ASN A 88 21.00 -11.03 -32.50
N PRO A 89 21.47 -11.65 -33.59
CA PRO A 89 22.27 -12.86 -33.50
C PRO A 89 23.69 -12.48 -33.06
N LEU A 90 24.01 -12.67 -31.78
CA LEU A 90 25.39 -12.62 -31.31
C LEU A 90 25.71 -13.81 -30.41
N SER A 91 26.47 -14.72 -31.01
CA SER A 91 27.60 -15.47 -30.42
C SER A 91 27.29 -16.49 -29.32
N ASP A 92 26.99 -17.67 -29.84
CA ASP A 92 27.38 -18.99 -29.36
C ASP A 92 28.76 -19.03 -28.65
N VAL A 93 28.77 -19.28 -27.34
CA VAL A 93 29.88 -19.94 -26.61
C VAL A 93 29.31 -20.74 -25.43
N GLY A 94 29.46 -22.07 -25.52
CA GLY A 94 29.97 -22.85 -24.39
C GLY A 94 28.96 -23.44 -23.40
N THR A 95 28.41 -24.58 -23.79
CA THR A 95 28.00 -25.73 -22.96
C THR A 95 28.79 -25.89 -21.66
N PHE A 96 28.12 -25.87 -20.49
CA PHE A 96 28.36 -26.82 -19.39
C PHE A 96 27.09 -26.98 -18.54
N SER A 97 26.79 -28.23 -18.20
CA SER A 97 25.65 -28.71 -17.42
C SER A 97 26.17 -29.26 -16.06
N PRO A 98 25.33 -29.80 -15.17
CA PRO A 98 24.67 -29.09 -14.08
C PRO A 98 25.16 -29.57 -12.69
N SER A 99 24.97 -28.79 -11.61
CA SER A 99 24.83 -29.36 -10.25
C SER A 99 24.28 -28.39 -9.19
N THR A 100 23.31 -28.94 -8.46
CA THR A 100 23.04 -28.85 -7.01
C THR A 100 22.47 -27.58 -6.37
N LEU A 101 21.27 -27.81 -5.84
CA LEU A 101 20.53 -27.08 -4.80
C LEU A 101 21.39 -26.64 -3.61
N SER A 102 21.29 -25.36 -3.25
CA SER A 102 21.49 -24.89 -1.87
C SER A 102 20.58 -23.69 -1.61
N MET A 103 19.68 -23.85 -0.63
CA MET A 103 18.92 -22.76 -0.05
C MET A 103 19.82 -21.99 0.91
N HIS A 104 20.18 -20.75 0.58
CA HIS A 104 20.65 -19.77 1.54
C HIS A 104 19.88 -18.46 1.33
N SER A 105 19.03 -18.16 2.31
CA SER A 105 18.39 -16.85 2.47
C SER A 105 19.48 -15.85 2.89
N ARG A 106 19.74 -14.86 2.04
CA ARG A 106 20.52 -13.66 2.39
C ARG A 106 19.71 -12.43 2.00
N LEU A 107 19.50 -11.58 3.00
CA LEU A 107 18.96 -10.23 2.89
C LEU A 107 19.69 -9.42 1.80
N PRO A 108 18.99 -8.58 1.02
CA PRO A 108 19.67 -7.70 0.08
C PRO A 108 20.31 -6.55 0.86
N ALA A 109 21.64 -6.57 0.92
CA ALA A 109 22.41 -5.37 1.20
C ALA A 109 22.19 -4.38 0.06
N ASN A 110 21.77 -3.18 0.44
CA ASN A 110 21.52 -2.05 -0.44
C ASN A 110 22.84 -1.55 -1.03
N THR A 111 23.28 -2.14 -2.14
CA THR A 111 24.39 -1.64 -2.94
C THR A 111 23.85 -0.54 -3.86
N GLN A 112 23.96 0.71 -3.43
CA GLN A 112 23.82 1.86 -4.32
C GLN A 112 24.92 1.82 -5.38
N VAL A 113 24.58 1.29 -6.55
CA VAL A 113 25.35 1.48 -7.77
C VAL A 113 24.97 2.84 -8.33
N PHE A 114 25.76 3.86 -8.00
CA PHE A 114 25.75 5.10 -8.77
C PHE A 114 26.24 4.78 -10.19
N PRO A 115 25.51 5.20 -11.26
CA PRO A 115 26.09 5.24 -12.58
C PRO A 115 27.11 6.37 -12.57
N GLN A 116 28.39 6.01 -12.42
CA GLN A 116 29.50 6.89 -12.68
C GLN A 116 29.53 7.15 -14.20
N CYS A 117 28.80 8.19 -14.63
CA CYS A 117 28.98 8.79 -15.94
C CYS A 117 30.40 9.37 -16.02
N GLN A 118 31.36 8.54 -16.44
CA GLN A 118 32.61 9.02 -16.99
C GLN A 118 32.26 9.68 -18.33
N ALA A 119 32.18 11.01 -18.34
CA ALA A 119 32.07 11.79 -19.56
C ALA A 119 33.46 11.91 -20.21
N PRO A 120 33.69 11.36 -21.41
CA PRO A 120 34.90 11.59 -22.16
C PRO A 120 34.63 12.68 -23.19
N TYR A 121 34.54 13.96 -22.78
CA TYR A 121 34.41 15.04 -23.77
C TYR A 121 35.21 16.28 -23.37
N ARG A 122 36.46 16.29 -23.84
CA ARG A 122 37.21 17.51 -24.13
C ARG A 122 36.73 18.05 -25.48
N ASN A 123 35.43 18.34 -25.61
CA ASN A 123 34.90 19.02 -26.78
C ASN A 123 35.10 20.51 -26.53
N ALA A 124 36.07 21.11 -27.22
CA ALA A 124 36.15 22.55 -27.34
C ALA A 124 34.78 23.05 -27.81
N SER A 125 34.19 23.99 -27.05
CA SER A 125 32.90 24.57 -27.38
C SER A 125 32.94 25.14 -28.80
N PRO A 126 32.02 24.78 -29.71
CA PRO A 126 31.95 25.33 -31.07
C PRO A 126 31.77 26.86 -31.10
N PHE A 127 31.44 27.49 -29.97
CA PHE A 127 31.36 28.96 -29.85
C PHE A 127 32.71 29.66 -29.94
N SER A 128 33.81 29.00 -29.58
CA SER A 128 35.14 29.64 -29.59
C SER A 128 35.66 29.97 -30.99
N GLU A 129 35.13 29.34 -32.04
CA GLU A 129 35.52 29.65 -33.43
C GLU A 129 34.84 30.91 -33.98
N LEU A 130 33.62 31.24 -33.53
CA LEU A 130 32.85 32.39 -34.04
C LEU A 130 33.46 33.75 -33.65
N LEU A 131 34.12 33.83 -32.48
CA LEU A 131 34.77 35.07 -32.02
C LEU A 131 36.14 35.31 -32.64
N ARG A 132 36.78 34.28 -33.24
CA ARG A 132 38.15 34.42 -33.77
C ARG A 132 38.23 35.26 -35.04
N GLN A 133 37.24 35.17 -35.92
CA GLN A 133 37.21 35.90 -37.19
C GLN A 133 37.13 37.43 -37.07
N PRO A 134 36.24 38.02 -36.25
CA PRO A 134 36.16 39.49 -36.14
C PRO A 134 37.38 40.10 -35.46
N ILE A 135 38.02 39.38 -34.53
CA ILE A 135 39.24 39.85 -33.85
C ILE A 135 40.42 39.95 -34.84
N THR A 136 40.58 38.97 -35.73
CA THR A 136 41.64 39.03 -36.76
C THR A 136 41.37 40.14 -37.78
N ALA A 137 40.11 40.39 -38.16
CA ALA A 137 39.73 41.50 -39.01
C ALA A 137 40.03 42.87 -38.37
N LEU A 138 39.71 43.05 -37.08
CA LEU A 138 40.04 44.27 -36.33
C LEU A 138 41.54 44.54 -36.28
N SER A 139 42.35 43.50 -36.09
CA SER A 139 43.82 43.61 -36.07
C SER A 139 44.36 44.09 -37.44
N SER A 140 43.81 43.57 -38.54
CA SER A 140 44.24 43.97 -39.89
C SER A 140 43.83 45.40 -40.24
N ILE A 141 42.60 45.82 -39.86
CA ILE A 141 42.15 47.20 -40.06
C ILE A 141 43.00 48.16 -39.23
N GLY A 142 43.31 47.79 -37.98
CA GLY A 142 44.17 48.57 -37.09
C GLY A 142 45.56 48.84 -37.68
N SER A 143 46.22 47.81 -38.24
CA SER A 143 47.53 48.00 -38.89
C SER A 143 47.45 48.90 -40.12
N ASN A 144 46.39 48.77 -40.92
CA ASN A 144 46.21 49.61 -42.11
C ASN A 144 45.93 51.08 -41.74
N ILE A 145 45.21 51.34 -40.65
CA ILE A 145 44.95 52.70 -40.14
C ILE A 145 46.27 53.35 -39.73
N SER A 146 47.09 52.65 -38.95
CA SER A 146 48.41 53.17 -38.53
C SER A 146 49.31 53.45 -39.72
N GLN A 147 49.28 52.60 -40.75
CA GLN A 147 50.05 52.82 -41.98
C GLN A 147 49.58 54.07 -42.74
N LEU A 148 48.26 54.27 -42.88
CA LEU A 148 47.70 55.46 -43.53
C LEU A 148 48.00 56.74 -42.75
N GLN A 149 47.94 56.70 -41.41
CA GLN A 149 48.32 57.83 -40.55
C GLN A 149 49.76 58.23 -40.79
N HIS A 150 50.68 57.26 -40.82
CA HIS A 150 52.09 57.53 -41.11
C HIS A 150 52.30 58.11 -42.52
N GLN A 151 51.57 57.64 -43.54
CA GLN A 151 51.62 58.21 -44.89
C GLN A 151 51.10 59.66 -44.95
N LEU A 152 50.06 59.97 -44.17
CA LEU A 152 49.53 61.33 -44.04
C LEU A 152 50.56 62.27 -43.39
N ASP A 153 51.25 61.82 -42.33
CA ASP A 153 52.27 62.60 -41.62
C ASP A 153 53.50 62.89 -42.50
N GLN A 154 53.82 61.99 -43.43
CA GLN A 154 54.94 62.16 -44.37
C GLN A 154 54.60 63.03 -45.59
N SER A 155 53.31 63.30 -45.84
CA SER A 155 52.87 64.10 -46.97
C SER A 155 52.98 65.59 -46.62
N THR A 156 54.01 66.27 -47.13
CA THR A 156 54.27 67.70 -46.89
C THR A 156 53.28 68.65 -47.57
N ASP A 157 52.52 68.16 -48.56
CA ASP A 157 51.69 68.98 -49.43
C ASP A 157 50.19 68.75 -49.17
N GLN A 158 49.65 69.47 -48.17
CA GLN A 158 48.29 69.27 -47.65
C GLN A 158 47.18 69.50 -48.68
N GLN A 159 47.46 70.17 -49.80
CA GLN A 159 46.47 70.45 -50.84
C GLN A 159 46.47 69.45 -52.00
N SER A 160 47.40 68.50 -52.02
CA SER A 160 47.47 67.46 -53.04
C SER A 160 46.19 66.60 -53.05
N ASP A 161 45.69 66.30 -54.25
CA ASP A 161 44.58 65.36 -54.43
C ASP A 161 44.86 63.99 -53.79
N HIS A 162 46.13 63.60 -53.73
CA HIS A 162 46.58 62.38 -53.06
C HIS A 162 46.35 62.44 -51.54
N HIS A 163 46.65 63.58 -50.90
CA HIS A 163 46.40 63.78 -49.48
C HIS A 163 44.90 63.68 -49.15
N ARG A 164 44.05 64.29 -49.97
CA ARG A 164 42.58 64.18 -49.83
C ARG A 164 42.10 62.73 -50.01
N GLN A 165 42.72 61.97 -50.91
CA GLN A 165 42.38 60.56 -51.10
C GLN A 165 42.74 59.71 -49.87
N LEU A 166 43.93 59.90 -49.29
CA LEU A 166 44.35 59.22 -48.05
C LEU A 166 43.41 59.55 -46.89
N GLN A 167 42.99 60.81 -46.73
CA GLN A 167 42.02 61.20 -45.71
C GLN A 167 40.67 60.49 -45.87
N ARG A 168 40.14 60.41 -47.10
CA ARG A 168 38.89 59.68 -47.38
C ARG A 168 39.02 58.20 -47.06
N GLN A 169 40.16 57.59 -47.41
CA GLN A 169 40.42 56.18 -47.13
C GLN A 169 40.53 55.91 -45.63
N LEU A 170 41.17 56.80 -44.86
CA LEU A 170 41.24 56.72 -43.40
C LEU A 170 39.86 56.80 -42.76
N LEU A 171 39.03 57.77 -43.17
CA LEU A 171 37.65 57.92 -42.68
C LEU A 171 36.82 56.65 -42.95
N PHE A 172 36.93 56.08 -44.16
CA PHE A 172 36.25 54.84 -44.51
C PHE A 172 36.67 53.68 -43.60
N MET A 173 37.97 53.51 -43.35
CA MET A 173 38.44 52.43 -42.48
C MET A 173 38.05 52.62 -41.00
N ILE A 174 38.06 53.84 -40.49
CA ILE A 174 37.57 54.14 -39.13
C ILE A 174 36.08 53.81 -39.02
N GLN A 175 35.28 54.18 -40.03
CA GLN A 175 33.86 53.86 -40.06
C GLN A 175 33.64 52.34 -40.11
N GLN A 176 34.44 51.62 -40.89
CA GLN A 176 34.40 50.15 -40.94
C GLN A 176 34.79 49.51 -39.61
N GLN A 177 35.83 50.04 -38.93
CA GLN A 177 36.25 49.56 -37.61
C GLN A 177 35.13 49.74 -36.57
N ASN A 178 34.46 50.89 -36.57
CA ASN A 178 33.34 51.17 -35.67
C ASN A 178 32.15 50.23 -35.92
N ALA A 179 31.84 49.93 -37.18
CA ALA A 179 30.79 48.98 -37.53
C ALA A 179 31.09 47.58 -36.98
N ILE A 180 32.33 47.10 -37.14
CA ILE A 180 32.76 45.79 -36.61
C ILE A 180 32.72 45.76 -35.08
N LEU A 181 33.12 46.85 -34.40
CA LEU A 181 33.03 46.94 -32.94
C LEU A 181 31.58 46.92 -32.44
N GLN A 182 30.67 47.62 -33.12
CA GLN A 182 29.24 47.57 -32.79
C GLN A 182 28.67 46.16 -32.98
N GLU A 183 29.04 45.48 -34.07
CA GLU A 183 28.63 44.10 -34.30
C GLU A 183 29.17 43.14 -33.24
N LEU A 184 30.43 43.32 -32.82
CA LEU A 184 31.03 42.53 -31.75
C LEU A 184 30.31 42.75 -30.41
N ALA A 185 29.97 43.99 -30.08
CA ALA A 185 29.22 44.31 -28.86
C ALA A 185 27.83 43.66 -28.87
N ALA A 186 27.09 43.78 -29.98
CA ALA A 186 25.78 43.15 -30.14
C ALA A 186 25.86 41.62 -30.15
N SER A 187 26.94 41.05 -30.69
CA SER A 187 27.18 39.60 -30.67
C SER A 187 27.43 39.10 -29.24
N LYS A 188 28.23 39.84 -28.47
CA LYS A 188 28.52 39.52 -27.07
C LYS A 188 27.27 39.61 -26.19
N GLU A 189 26.41 40.62 -26.41
CA GLU A 189 25.13 40.74 -25.70
C GLU A 189 24.21 39.55 -25.97
N ARG A 190 24.11 39.10 -27.23
CA ARG A 190 23.35 37.90 -27.61
C ARG A 190 23.90 36.63 -26.95
N GLU A 191 25.22 36.49 -26.85
CA GLU A 191 25.86 35.36 -26.17
C GLU A 191 25.57 35.38 -24.66
N GLU A 192 25.67 36.54 -24.02
CA GLU A 192 25.35 36.69 -22.59
C GLU A 192 23.88 36.39 -22.30
N GLN A 193 22.97 36.85 -23.17
CA GLN A 193 21.56 36.52 -23.08
C GLN A 193 21.32 35.01 -23.22
N MET A 194 21.97 34.35 -24.18
CA MET A 194 21.86 32.90 -24.36
C MET A 194 22.36 32.12 -23.12
N LEU A 195 23.49 32.54 -22.54
CA LEU A 195 24.02 31.93 -21.32
C LEU A 195 23.06 32.11 -20.13
N LYS A 196 22.44 33.28 -20.01
CA LYS A 196 21.44 33.54 -18.98
C LYS A 196 20.20 32.65 -19.15
N GLU A 197 19.66 32.56 -20.37
CA GLU A 197 18.53 31.68 -20.68
C GLU A 197 18.88 30.20 -20.42
N GLN A 198 20.11 29.78 -20.72
CA GLN A 198 20.57 28.43 -20.42
C GLN A 198 20.67 28.16 -18.92
N ALA A 199 21.15 29.12 -18.13
CA ALA A 199 21.21 29.00 -16.67
C ALA A 199 19.80 28.92 -16.05
N GLU A 200 18.87 29.76 -16.51
CA GLU A 200 17.47 29.73 -16.09
C GLU A 200 16.77 28.42 -16.52
N SER A 201 17.10 27.89 -17.70
CA SER A 201 16.60 26.60 -18.17
C SER A 201 17.07 25.45 -17.27
N LYS A 202 18.37 25.43 -16.91
CA LYS A 202 18.95 24.43 -15.99
C LYS A 202 18.30 24.47 -14.61
N LEU A 203 18.05 25.68 -14.08
CA LEU A 203 17.36 25.84 -12.80
C LEU A 203 15.93 25.28 -12.85
N ARG A 204 15.21 25.51 -13.96
CA ARG A 204 13.86 24.94 -14.16
C ARG A 204 13.88 23.41 -14.24
N GLU A 205 14.87 22.84 -14.94
CA GLU A 205 15.07 21.40 -15.04
C GLU A 205 15.36 20.77 -13.66
N GLU A 206 16.23 21.39 -12.86
CA GLU A 206 16.53 20.95 -11.50
C GLU A 206 15.28 20.97 -10.60
N GLN A 207 14.46 22.03 -10.67
CA GLN A 207 13.19 22.08 -9.94
C GLN A 207 12.20 20.99 -10.36
N ILE A 208 12.17 20.64 -11.65
CA ILE A 208 11.31 19.55 -12.15
C ILE A 208 11.78 18.21 -11.57
N LEU A 209 13.10 17.97 -11.53
CA LEU A 209 13.67 16.75 -10.95
C LEU A 209 13.34 16.62 -9.46
N VAL A 210 13.45 17.71 -8.68
CA VAL A 210 13.07 17.72 -7.26
C VAL A 210 11.59 17.35 -7.07
N ARG A 211 10.69 17.90 -7.89
CA ARG A 211 9.25 17.56 -7.82
C ARG A 211 8.96 16.11 -8.22
N GLN A 212 9.70 15.57 -9.20
CA GLN A 212 9.59 14.16 -9.57
C GLN A 212 10.04 13.26 -8.41
N GLN A 213 11.15 13.61 -7.75
CA GLN A 213 11.64 12.86 -6.59
C GLN A 213 10.61 12.86 -5.45
N GLU A 214 10.03 14.01 -5.11
CA GLU A 214 8.97 14.08 -4.09
C GLU A 214 7.77 13.19 -4.44
N THR A 215 7.40 13.13 -5.72
CA THR A 215 6.30 12.28 -6.19
C THR A 215 6.63 10.80 -6.02
N VAL A 216 7.86 10.41 -6.35
CA VAL A 216 8.34 9.03 -6.16
C VAL A 216 8.34 8.67 -4.67
N ASP A 217 8.84 9.54 -3.80
CA ASP A 217 8.89 9.30 -2.36
C ASP A 217 7.48 9.13 -1.75
N ARG A 218 6.50 9.94 -2.21
CA ARG A 218 5.09 9.79 -1.83
C ARG A 218 4.50 8.45 -2.28
N LEU A 219 4.86 7.99 -3.47
CA LEU A 219 4.41 6.69 -3.98
C LEU A 219 5.01 5.54 -3.16
N ILE A 220 6.30 5.61 -2.81
CA ILE A 220 6.96 4.62 -1.95
C ILE A 220 6.28 4.55 -0.57
N ALA A 221 6.06 5.70 0.07
CA ALA A 221 5.38 5.75 1.38
C ALA A 221 3.95 5.19 1.30
N SER A 222 3.24 5.44 0.21
CA SER A 222 1.89 4.89 -0.01
C SER A 222 1.93 3.38 -0.22
N GLN A 223 2.89 2.87 -0.99
CA GLN A 223 3.08 1.44 -1.17
C GLN A 223 3.41 0.73 0.14
N GLN A 224 4.30 1.29 0.96
CA GLN A 224 4.62 0.76 2.28
C GLN A 224 3.40 0.69 3.21
N ARG A 225 2.50 1.69 3.16
CA ARG A 225 1.24 1.64 3.91
C ARG A 225 0.32 0.53 3.42
N ILE A 226 0.20 0.36 2.10
CA ILE A 226 -0.61 -0.71 1.51
C ILE A 226 -0.05 -2.07 1.91
N GLU A 227 1.27 -2.26 1.86
CA GLU A 227 1.93 -3.48 2.31
C GLU A 227 1.69 -3.75 3.79
N ALA A 228 1.81 -2.74 4.67
CA ALA A 228 1.51 -2.89 6.09
C ALA A 228 0.04 -3.29 6.34
N ILE A 229 -0.90 -2.70 5.60
CA ILE A 229 -2.33 -3.06 5.67
C ILE A 229 -2.54 -4.49 5.16
N LEU A 230 -1.88 -4.90 4.08
CA LEU A 230 -1.98 -6.24 3.53
C LEU A 230 -1.41 -7.28 4.48
N ILE A 231 -0.26 -7.02 5.10
CA ILE A 231 0.38 -7.89 6.10
C ILE A 231 -0.54 -8.04 7.32
N GLN A 232 -1.08 -6.94 7.86
CA GLN A 232 -2.03 -6.99 8.97
C GLN A 232 -3.27 -7.82 8.64
N ASN A 233 -3.81 -7.69 7.42
CA ASN A 233 -4.96 -8.48 6.99
C ASN A 233 -4.61 -9.97 6.81
N TYR A 234 -3.43 -10.30 6.28
CA TYR A 234 -3.01 -11.70 6.09
C TYR A 234 -2.78 -12.42 7.42
N GLU A 235 -2.21 -11.75 8.43
CA GLU A 235 -2.05 -12.30 9.79
C GLU A 235 -3.40 -12.47 10.51
N LEU A 236 -4.41 -11.64 10.22
CA LEU A 236 -5.77 -11.79 10.74
C LEU A 236 -6.54 -12.95 10.09
N HIS A 237 -6.28 -13.26 8.81
CA HIS A 237 -7.03 -14.30 8.07
C HIS A 237 -6.60 -15.74 8.36
N GLU A 238 -5.49 -15.97 9.06
CA GLU A 238 -5.18 -17.31 9.58
C GLU A 238 -6.07 -17.72 10.78
N TYR A 239 -6.90 -16.80 11.32
CA TYR A 239 -7.95 -17.10 12.29
C TYR A 239 -9.29 -16.46 11.90
N PRO A 240 -10.10 -17.12 11.03
CA PRO A 240 -11.33 -16.56 10.46
C PRO A 240 -12.49 -16.35 11.45
N ILE A 241 -12.26 -16.47 12.76
CA ILE A 241 -13.27 -16.26 13.79
C ILE A 241 -12.89 -14.99 14.55
N PRO A 242 -13.69 -13.91 14.55
CA PRO A 242 -13.44 -12.76 15.40
C PRO A 242 -13.39 -13.22 16.85
N ARG A 243 -12.18 -13.31 17.41
CA ARG A 243 -11.99 -13.73 18.80
C ARG A 243 -12.35 -12.56 19.70
N LEU A 244 -13.59 -12.56 20.17
CA LEU A 244 -13.99 -11.66 21.26
C LEU A 244 -13.03 -11.89 22.43
N PHE A 245 -12.53 -10.79 23.00
CA PHE A 245 -11.68 -10.86 24.18
C PHE A 245 -12.18 -9.91 25.26
N VAL A 246 -11.85 -10.24 26.49
CA VAL A 246 -12.09 -9.41 27.67
C VAL A 246 -10.79 -9.25 28.43
N ILE A 247 -10.62 -8.11 29.09
CA ILE A 247 -9.44 -7.84 29.92
C ILE A 247 -9.89 -7.93 31.37
N LEU A 248 -9.30 -8.85 32.12
CA LEU A 248 -9.61 -9.11 33.52
C LEU A 248 -8.32 -9.12 34.35
N PRO A 249 -8.39 -8.88 35.67
CA PRO A 249 -7.26 -9.11 36.57
C PRO A 249 -6.81 -10.58 36.51
N ASP A 250 -5.50 -10.82 36.55
CA ASP A 250 -4.91 -12.17 36.51
C ASP A 250 -5.46 -13.10 37.60
N SER A 251 -5.80 -12.52 38.75
CA SER A 251 -6.31 -13.23 39.93
C SER A 251 -7.79 -12.94 40.21
N TYR A 252 -8.64 -12.89 39.19
CA TYR A 252 -10.07 -12.52 39.35
C TYR A 252 -10.83 -13.36 40.39
N GLU A 253 -10.39 -14.60 40.68
CA GLU A 253 -10.98 -15.46 41.72
C GLU A 253 -10.72 -14.99 43.16
N ARG A 254 -9.61 -14.27 43.39
CA ARG A 254 -9.15 -13.82 44.72
C ARG A 254 -8.91 -12.31 44.78
N TRP A 255 -9.49 -11.60 43.83
CA TRP A 255 -9.25 -10.20 43.58
C TRP A 255 -9.62 -9.33 44.77
N ASP A 256 -8.71 -8.41 45.15
CA ASP A 256 -8.95 -7.38 46.13
C ASP A 256 -9.12 -6.01 45.42
N PRO A 257 -10.32 -5.39 45.45
CA PRO A 257 -10.57 -4.09 44.81
C PRO A 257 -9.67 -2.96 45.34
N ARG A 258 -8.93 -3.17 46.43
CA ARG A 258 -8.04 -2.16 47.02
C ARG A 258 -6.61 -2.20 46.46
N ASN A 259 -6.20 -3.25 45.73
CA ASN A 259 -4.80 -3.48 45.34
C ASN A 259 -4.55 -3.37 43.81
N LEU A 260 -5.31 -2.49 43.16
CA LEU A 260 -5.48 -2.40 41.70
C LEU A 260 -4.21 -2.01 40.92
N LEU A 261 -3.28 -1.31 41.55
CA LEU A 261 -2.03 -0.88 40.90
C LEU A 261 -0.93 -1.94 40.97
N ALA A 262 -1.09 -2.94 41.85
CA ALA A 262 -0.14 -4.03 41.99
C ALA A 262 -0.51 -5.25 41.13
N GLU A 263 -1.74 -5.30 40.62
CA GLU A 263 -2.24 -6.46 39.90
C GLU A 263 -2.00 -6.37 38.39
N ARG A 264 -1.62 -7.51 37.83
CA ARG A 264 -1.39 -7.70 36.40
C ARG A 264 -2.73 -7.90 35.72
N PHE A 265 -2.98 -7.19 34.63
CA PHE A 265 -4.16 -7.42 33.79
C PHE A 265 -3.81 -8.39 32.67
N ARG A 266 -4.75 -9.28 32.36
CA ARG A 266 -4.61 -10.22 31.25
C ARG A 266 -5.79 -10.12 30.29
N LEU A 267 -5.48 -10.31 29.01
CA LEU A 267 -6.44 -10.47 27.94
C LEU A 267 -6.82 -11.95 27.82
N TYR A 268 -8.12 -12.23 27.94
CA TYR A 268 -8.72 -13.55 27.80
C TYR A 268 -9.59 -13.58 26.54
N PHE A 269 -9.47 -14.62 25.72
CA PHE A 269 -10.40 -14.84 24.63
C PHE A 269 -11.65 -15.58 25.12
N LEU A 270 -12.79 -15.18 24.57
CA LEU A 270 -14.04 -15.91 24.71
C LEU A 270 -14.01 -17.09 23.72
N CYS A 271 -14.21 -18.32 24.19
CA CYS A 271 -14.45 -19.47 23.32
C CYS A 271 -15.93 -19.76 23.20
N GLU A 272 -16.36 -20.02 21.97
CA GLU A 272 -17.59 -20.71 21.62
C GLU A 272 -17.30 -22.21 21.49
N CYS A 273 -16.93 -22.87 22.57
CA CYS A 273 -16.72 -24.31 22.51
C CYS A 273 -18.06 -25.01 22.83
N GLY A 274 -18.71 -25.60 21.82
CA GLY A 274 -19.84 -26.53 21.99
C GLY A 274 -19.39 -27.84 22.66
N ASP A 275 -20.31 -28.61 23.26
CA ASP A 275 -20.07 -29.72 24.24
C ASP A 275 -19.14 -30.89 23.86
N HIS A 276 -18.33 -30.79 22.81
CA HIS A 276 -17.52 -31.90 22.30
C HIS A 276 -16.42 -32.41 23.24
N TYR A 277 -16.16 -31.74 24.37
CA TYR A 277 -15.16 -32.16 25.36
C TYR A 277 -15.75 -32.81 26.62
N ARG A 278 -17.07 -32.99 26.72
CA ARG A 278 -17.66 -33.79 27.80
C ARG A 278 -17.59 -35.30 27.48
N THR A 279 -16.40 -35.76 27.09
CA THR A 279 -16.07 -37.18 27.02
C THR A 279 -15.94 -37.66 28.46
N ASN A 280 -17.04 -38.12 29.07
CA ASN A 280 -17.03 -38.76 30.38
C ASN A 280 -16.00 -39.91 30.35
N PRO A 281 -14.84 -39.78 31.05
CA PRO A 281 -13.90 -40.87 31.15
C PRO A 281 -14.39 -41.78 32.28
N GLY A 282 -15.21 -42.78 31.93
CA GLY A 282 -15.48 -43.91 32.81
C GLY A 282 -16.95 -44.11 33.16
N THR A 283 -17.62 -44.91 32.31
CA THR A 283 -18.44 -46.05 32.77
C THR A 283 -18.65 -46.97 31.57
N THR A 284 -17.62 -47.73 31.25
CA THR A 284 -17.76 -49.00 30.52
C THR A 284 -18.40 -50.02 31.43
N THR A 285 -19.70 -50.26 31.29
CA THR A 285 -20.31 -51.54 31.64
C THR A 285 -21.28 -51.95 30.55
N SER A 286 -20.74 -52.80 29.67
CA SER A 286 -21.39 -53.94 29.00
C SER A 286 -22.83 -54.24 29.44
N SER A 287 -23.78 -54.23 28.49
CA SER A 287 -24.39 -55.47 27.98
C SER A 287 -25.59 -55.13 27.09
N GLY A 288 -25.63 -55.76 25.92
CA GLY A 288 -26.56 -55.44 24.84
C GLY A 288 -28.02 -55.74 25.13
N LYS A 289 -28.89 -54.81 24.72
CA LYS A 289 -30.25 -55.12 24.27
C LYS A 289 -30.78 -54.00 23.37
N LEU A 290 -30.61 -54.18 22.06
CA LEU A 290 -31.27 -53.37 21.03
C LEU A 290 -32.78 -53.61 21.13
N THR A 291 -33.50 -52.65 21.71
CA THR A 291 -34.97 -52.65 21.71
C THR A 291 -35.41 -51.50 20.84
N ILE A 292 -35.95 -51.84 19.67
CA ILE A 292 -36.58 -50.90 18.74
C ILE A 292 -37.96 -50.56 19.32
N THR A 293 -38.09 -49.40 19.94
CA THR A 293 -39.40 -48.80 20.25
C THR A 293 -39.51 -47.49 19.49
N ALA A 294 -40.41 -47.50 18.50
CA ALA A 294 -40.90 -46.31 17.84
C ALA A 294 -41.81 -45.54 18.80
N ALA A 295 -41.41 -44.32 19.17
CA ALA A 295 -42.33 -43.29 19.64
C ALA A 295 -41.66 -41.92 19.51
N SER A 296 -42.40 -41.00 18.90
CA SER A 296 -42.09 -39.60 18.66
C SER A 296 -41.52 -38.91 19.90
N SER A 297 -40.20 -38.69 19.93
CA SER A 297 -39.58 -37.72 20.82
C SER A 297 -39.12 -36.56 19.96
N ILE A 298 -39.69 -35.38 20.21
CA ILE A 298 -39.17 -34.13 19.69
C ILE A 298 -37.83 -33.96 20.40
N SER A 299 -36.73 -34.25 19.70
CA SER A 299 -35.38 -34.04 20.22
C SER A 299 -35.27 -32.57 20.65
N PRO A 300 -35.03 -32.26 21.93
CA PRO A 300 -34.86 -30.88 22.37
C PRO A 300 -33.72 -30.25 21.57
N ILE A 301 -33.99 -29.08 20.99
CA ILE A 301 -33.01 -28.32 20.21
C ILE A 301 -31.78 -28.12 21.12
N PRO A 302 -30.58 -28.60 20.72
CA PRO A 302 -29.39 -28.50 21.54
C PRO A 302 -28.90 -27.05 21.52
N PHE A 303 -29.46 -26.20 22.38
CA PHE A 303 -28.93 -24.88 22.68
C PHE A 303 -27.78 -25.04 23.67
N ARG A 304 -26.55 -25.12 23.18
CA ARG A 304 -25.35 -25.17 24.04
C ARG A 304 -24.17 -24.40 23.47
N ASP A 305 -24.44 -23.18 23.03
CA ASP A 305 -23.40 -22.18 22.77
C ASP A 305 -23.22 -21.35 24.04
N SER A 306 -22.59 -21.93 25.07
CA SER A 306 -22.20 -21.16 26.27
C SER A 306 -20.85 -20.49 26.04
N ILE A 307 -20.85 -19.17 25.99
CA ILE A 307 -19.63 -18.37 25.96
C ILE A 307 -18.86 -18.59 27.27
N HIS A 308 -17.63 -19.06 27.18
CA HIS A 308 -16.75 -19.19 28.35
C HIS A 308 -15.40 -18.53 28.10
N LEU A 309 -14.73 -18.17 29.18
CA LEU A 309 -13.34 -17.77 29.14
C LEU A 309 -12.50 -19.01 28.83
N ALA A 310 -11.82 -18.98 27.69
CA ALA A 310 -10.92 -20.05 27.34
C ALA A 310 -9.77 -20.12 28.37
N LYS A 311 -9.50 -21.32 28.90
CA LYS A 311 -8.35 -21.58 29.77
C LYS A 311 -7.04 -21.61 28.97
N HIS A 312 -6.75 -20.57 28.20
CA HIS A 312 -5.39 -20.32 27.72
C HIS A 312 -4.69 -19.40 28.73
N GLU A 313 -3.36 -19.32 28.68
CA GLU A 313 -2.55 -18.53 29.62
C GLU A 313 -2.80 -17.00 29.54
N GLY A 314 -3.76 -16.54 28.74
CA GLY A 314 -4.00 -15.12 28.48
C GLY A 314 -2.83 -14.43 27.78
N TYR A 315 -2.99 -13.15 27.45
CA TYR A 315 -1.86 -12.27 27.16
C TYR A 315 -1.76 -11.26 28.28
N GLU A 316 -0.59 -11.18 28.90
CA GLU A 316 -0.35 -10.20 29.94
C GLU A 316 -0.17 -8.80 29.35
N LEU A 317 -0.90 -7.82 29.90
CA LEU A 317 -0.72 -6.42 29.54
C LEU A 317 0.50 -5.87 30.29
N SER A 318 1.58 -5.60 29.56
CA SER A 318 2.81 -5.02 30.14
C SER A 318 2.62 -3.59 30.65
N ARG A 319 1.62 -2.86 30.12
CA ARG A 319 1.33 -1.46 30.45
C ARG A 319 -0.18 -1.22 30.59
N PRO A 320 -0.80 -1.73 31.66
CA PRO A 320 -2.25 -1.67 31.82
C PRO A 320 -2.75 -0.22 31.93
N THR A 321 -2.01 0.68 32.58
CA THR A 321 -2.39 2.09 32.72
C THR A 321 -2.52 2.78 31.37
N GLU A 322 -1.45 2.81 30.55
CA GLU A 322 -1.45 3.42 29.22
C GLU A 322 -2.53 2.81 28.30
N PHE A 323 -2.76 1.50 28.42
CA PHE A 323 -3.81 0.83 27.67
C PHE A 323 -5.20 1.34 28.05
N PHE A 324 -5.51 1.43 29.34
CA PHE A 324 -6.81 1.91 29.80
C PHE A 324 -7.00 3.41 29.59
N ASP A 325 -5.93 4.21 29.60
CA ASP A 325 -6.05 5.64 29.28
C ASP A 325 -6.47 5.83 27.82
N ARG A 326 -5.95 4.98 26.92
CA ARG A 326 -6.24 5.06 25.48
C ARG A 326 -7.54 4.36 25.06
N TYR A 327 -7.85 3.22 25.67
CA TYR A 327 -8.93 2.32 25.25
C TYR A 327 -10.00 2.08 26.33
N GLY A 328 -9.83 2.62 27.53
CA GLY A 328 -10.73 2.43 28.67
C GLY A 328 -12.21 2.70 28.35
N PRO A 329 -12.57 3.83 27.70
CA PRO A 329 -13.97 4.10 27.35
C PRO A 329 -14.56 3.03 26.42
N TYR A 330 -13.77 2.51 25.48
CA TYR A 330 -14.18 1.45 24.57
C TYR A 330 -14.37 0.12 25.30
N VAL A 331 -13.40 -0.26 26.15
CA VAL A 331 -13.47 -1.49 26.97
C VAL A 331 -14.67 -1.44 27.91
N LEU A 332 -14.94 -0.30 28.54
CA LEU A 332 -16.11 -0.09 29.39
C LEU A 332 -17.42 -0.28 28.62
N GLY A 333 -17.51 0.28 27.40
CA GLY A 333 -18.65 0.07 26.51
C GLY A 333 -18.88 -1.41 26.20
N MET A 334 -17.81 -2.13 25.84
CA MET A 334 -17.87 -3.58 25.56
C MET A 334 -18.29 -4.40 26.78
N LEU A 335 -17.77 -4.09 27.97
CA LEU A 335 -18.14 -4.79 29.21
C LEU A 335 -19.59 -4.56 29.59
N ARG A 336 -20.14 -3.35 29.41
CA ARG A 336 -21.56 -3.06 29.64
C ARG A 336 -22.47 -3.85 28.70
N ILE A 337 -22.09 -3.97 27.42
CA ILE A 337 -22.81 -4.81 26.45
C ILE A 337 -22.76 -6.28 26.88
N LEU A 338 -21.57 -6.78 27.25
CA LEU A 338 -21.39 -8.16 27.70
C LEU A 338 -22.23 -8.46 28.95
N LYS A 339 -22.22 -7.56 29.95
CA LYS A 339 -23.06 -7.66 31.15
C LYS A 339 -24.54 -7.80 30.78
N HIS A 340 -25.02 -6.99 29.84
CA HIS A 340 -26.40 -7.07 29.39
C HIS A 340 -26.72 -8.40 28.70
N CYS A 341 -25.84 -8.87 27.80
CA CYS A 341 -25.99 -10.17 27.14
C CYS A 341 -26.02 -11.33 28.15
N LEU A 342 -25.14 -11.31 29.16
CA LEU A 342 -25.11 -12.32 30.23
C LEU A 342 -26.39 -12.27 31.10
N ALA A 343 -26.86 -11.08 31.44
CA ALA A 343 -28.11 -10.92 32.20
C ALA A 343 -29.34 -11.42 31.41
N VAL A 344 -29.42 -11.17 30.10
CA VAL A 344 -30.51 -11.69 29.26
C VAL A 344 -30.46 -13.21 29.15
N ALA A 345 -29.26 -13.79 28.94
CA ALA A 345 -29.09 -15.23 28.84
C ALA A 345 -29.53 -15.98 30.12
N THR A 346 -29.28 -15.40 31.30
CA THR A 346 -29.68 -15.99 32.58
C THR A 346 -31.19 -15.93 32.85
N VAL A 347 -31.89 -14.92 32.30
CA VAL A 347 -33.35 -14.75 32.49
C VAL A 347 -34.18 -15.61 31.52
N VAL A 348 -33.69 -15.84 30.30
CA VAL A 348 -34.46 -16.56 29.25
C VAL A 348 -34.30 -18.09 29.35
N ALA A 349 -33.17 -18.58 29.86
CA ALA A 349 -32.90 -20.02 29.99
C ALA A 349 -33.91 -20.84 30.85
N PRO A 350 -34.50 -20.32 31.95
CA PRO A 350 -35.40 -21.11 32.79
C PRO A 350 -36.81 -21.30 32.22
N ALA A 351 -37.33 -20.37 31.40
CA ALA A 351 -38.74 -20.38 31.01
C ALA A 351 -39.09 -21.51 30.00
N VAL A 352 -38.10 -22.03 29.27
CA VAL A 352 -38.31 -23.06 28.23
C VAL A 352 -37.99 -24.48 28.74
N ALA A 353 -37.32 -24.61 29.90
CA ALA A 353 -36.77 -25.88 30.38
C ALA A 353 -37.53 -26.55 31.54
N LEU A 354 -38.70 -26.02 31.94
CA LEU A 354 -39.42 -26.45 33.16
C LEU A 354 -40.15 -27.81 33.08
N SER A 355 -39.98 -28.61 32.03
CA SER A 355 -40.70 -29.90 31.90
C SER A 355 -39.92 -31.17 32.23
N ASP A 356 -38.58 -31.13 32.40
CA ASP A 356 -37.78 -32.35 32.60
C ASP A 356 -36.79 -32.26 33.78
N ASN A 357 -36.95 -33.16 34.75
CA ASN A 357 -36.13 -33.26 35.96
C ASN A 357 -34.61 -33.50 35.71
N SER A 358 -34.22 -33.89 34.48
CA SER A 358 -32.81 -34.09 34.09
C SER A 358 -32.03 -32.78 33.85
N VAL A 359 -32.71 -31.64 33.74
CA VAL A 359 -32.07 -30.34 33.46
C VAL A 359 -31.52 -29.69 34.74
N LYS A 360 -32.01 -30.11 35.92
CA LYS A 360 -31.66 -29.51 37.21
C LYS A 360 -30.16 -29.63 37.55
N ASP A 361 -29.58 -30.82 37.37
CA ASP A 361 -28.16 -31.06 37.64
C ASP A 361 -27.21 -30.32 36.67
N ILE A 362 -27.69 -29.97 35.48
CA ILE A 362 -26.90 -29.21 34.49
C ILE A 362 -26.96 -27.72 34.80
N MET A 363 -28.12 -27.20 35.21
CA MET A 363 -28.27 -25.81 35.64
C MET A 363 -27.42 -25.50 36.88
N ASP A 364 -27.32 -26.45 37.81
CA ASP A 364 -26.47 -26.29 39.02
C ASP A 364 -24.97 -26.16 38.69
N GLY A 365 -24.52 -26.68 37.53
CA GLY A 365 -23.13 -26.55 37.07
C GLY A 365 -22.81 -25.24 36.31
N VAL A 366 -23.78 -24.69 35.57
CA VAL A 366 -23.59 -23.46 34.76
C VAL A 366 -23.77 -22.18 35.60
N LYS A 367 -24.61 -22.26 36.63
CA LYS A 367 -24.87 -21.16 37.56
C LYS A 367 -23.59 -20.58 38.20
N PRO A 368 -22.69 -21.36 38.83
CA PRO A 368 -21.47 -20.79 39.45
C PRO A 368 -20.51 -20.15 38.43
N ILE A 369 -20.48 -20.63 37.18
CA ILE A 369 -19.60 -20.09 36.13
C ILE A 369 -20.12 -18.73 35.63
N SER A 370 -21.42 -18.65 35.35
CA SER A 370 -22.05 -17.40 34.93
C SER A 370 -22.04 -16.34 36.03
N GLU A 371 -22.28 -16.72 37.29
CA GLU A 371 -22.19 -15.80 38.44
C GLU A 371 -20.77 -15.27 38.65
N SER A 372 -19.76 -16.13 38.55
CA SER A 372 -18.34 -15.72 38.66
C SER A 372 -17.94 -14.76 37.53
N THR A 373 -18.34 -15.07 36.29
CA THR A 373 -18.06 -14.23 35.12
C THR A 373 -18.75 -12.87 35.23
N MET A 374 -20.03 -12.85 35.64
CA MET A 374 -20.80 -11.62 35.81
C MET A 374 -20.20 -10.74 36.91
N LYS A 375 -19.78 -11.34 38.03
CA LYS A 375 -19.07 -10.63 39.10
C LYS A 375 -17.75 -10.03 38.59
N ALA A 376 -16.96 -10.77 37.81
CA ALA A 376 -15.71 -10.26 37.23
C ALA A 376 -15.95 -9.08 36.27
N VAL A 377 -17.00 -9.15 35.45
CA VAL A 377 -17.41 -8.06 34.55
C VAL A 377 -17.86 -6.83 35.35
N ASP A 378 -18.70 -7.00 36.36
CA ASP A 378 -19.17 -5.91 37.23
C ASP A 378 -18.00 -5.19 37.91
N MET A 379 -17.08 -5.96 38.49
CA MET A 379 -15.89 -5.42 39.14
C MET A 379 -15.00 -4.61 38.17
N THR A 380 -14.88 -5.05 36.92
CA THR A 380 -14.09 -4.36 35.90
C THR A 380 -14.79 -3.08 35.40
N ILE A 381 -16.12 -3.09 35.32
CA ILE A 381 -16.94 -1.90 35.00
C ILE A 381 -16.76 -0.85 36.08
N ASP A 382 -16.97 -1.21 37.35
CA ASP A 382 -16.87 -0.28 38.48
C ASP A 382 -15.46 0.34 38.54
N PHE A 383 -14.42 -0.45 38.24
CA PHE A 383 -13.05 0.05 38.15
C PHE A 383 -12.89 1.11 37.04
N LEU A 384 -13.34 0.82 35.83
CA LEU A 384 -13.20 1.72 34.69
C LEU A 384 -14.01 3.00 34.88
N GLU A 385 -15.19 2.92 35.48
CA GLU A 385 -16.01 4.09 35.81
C GLU A 385 -15.29 4.99 36.82
N ASN A 386 -14.82 4.44 37.94
CA ASN A 386 -14.07 5.21 38.93
C ASN A 386 -12.77 5.83 38.37
N LYS A 387 -12.07 5.11 37.49
CA LYS A 387 -10.83 5.61 36.86
C LYS A 387 -11.13 6.75 35.87
N LEU A 388 -12.13 6.59 35.01
CA LEU A 388 -12.48 7.60 34.01
C LEU A 388 -13.09 8.86 34.63
N ASP A 389 -13.81 8.73 35.74
CA ASP A 389 -14.37 9.87 36.46
C ASP A 389 -13.29 10.66 37.24
N GLY A 390 -12.22 9.99 37.68
CA GLY A 390 -11.10 10.61 38.39
C GLY A 390 -10.27 11.60 37.54
N ASP A 391 -10.09 11.31 36.24
CA ASP A 391 -9.31 12.16 35.33
C ASP A 391 -9.99 13.52 35.06
N VAL A 392 -11.33 13.57 35.09
CA VAL A 392 -12.10 14.79 34.85
C VAL A 392 -11.88 15.84 35.94
N MET A 393 -11.51 15.43 37.15
CA MET A 393 -11.28 16.33 38.29
C MET A 393 -9.84 16.86 38.36
N ALA A 394 -8.87 16.19 37.74
CA ALA A 394 -7.45 16.59 37.79
C ALA A 394 -7.12 17.74 36.82
N ASP A 395 -7.78 17.81 35.66
CA ASP A 395 -7.50 18.81 34.62
C ASP A 395 -8.15 20.19 34.91
N GLY A 396 -9.08 20.24 35.88
CA GLY A 396 -9.74 21.47 36.30
C GLY A 396 -8.96 22.34 37.29
N ALA A 397 -7.88 21.81 37.90
CA ALA A 397 -7.16 22.48 38.98
C ALA A 397 -5.90 23.26 38.55
N GLN A 398 -5.54 23.25 37.26
CA GLN A 398 -4.28 23.85 36.77
C GLN A 398 -4.44 25.12 35.92
N LYS A 399 -5.61 25.78 35.94
CA LYS A 399 -5.89 27.02 35.19
C LYS A 399 -6.38 28.17 36.06
N VAL A 400 -5.70 28.46 37.17
CA VAL A 400 -5.80 29.77 37.84
C VAL A 400 -4.38 30.14 38.29
N ASP A 401 -3.93 31.32 37.86
CA ASP A 401 -2.63 31.96 38.06
C ASP A 401 -1.56 31.70 36.99
N THR A 402 -1.71 32.38 35.85
CA THR A 402 -0.65 33.24 35.30
C THR A 402 -1.21 34.28 34.34
#